data_AF-A0A4Q0Y3C3-F1
#
_entry.id   AF-A0A4Q0Y3C3-F1
#
_cell.length_a   1.000
_cell.length_b   1.000
_cell.length_c   1.000
_cell.angle_alpha   90.00
_cell.angle_beta   90.00
_cell.angle_gamma   90.00
#
_symmetry.space_group_name_H-M   'P 1'
#
loop_
_entity.id
_entity.type
_entity.pdbx_description
1 polymer ?
#
loop_
_entity_poly.entity_id
_entity_poly.type
_entity_poly.pdbx_seq_one_letter_code
_entity_poly.pdbx_strand_id
1 'polypeptide(L)'
;MKKANKIVLLKGNGPVSINSELLELYPVTTSHGAIGFPLKSLRADKIYFVDTLEEFWEIEKRIKDKPCCFIYSYENLEDEDLEKIHSSKILNLK
;
A
#
# COMPACT_ATOMS: atom_id res chain seq x y z
N MET A 1 -13.60 -18.25 -14.51
CA MET A 1 -12.14 -18.00 -14.58
C MET A 1 -11.73 -17.27 -13.32
N LYS A 2 -10.63 -17.64 -12.64
CA LYS A 2 -10.12 -16.84 -11.51
C LYS A 2 -9.62 -15.50 -12.06
N LYS A 3 -10.15 -14.39 -11.55
CA LYS A 3 -9.68 -13.03 -11.89
C LYS A 3 -8.22 -12.92 -11.44
N ALA A 4 -7.35 -12.34 -12.29
CA ALA A 4 -5.96 -12.11 -11.91
C ALA A 4 -5.91 -11.11 -10.75
N ASN A 5 -4.95 -11.27 -9.83
CA ASN A 5 -4.78 -10.31 -8.75
C ASN A 5 -4.26 -8.97 -9.32
N LYS A 6 -4.89 -7.87 -8.91
CA LYS A 6 -4.44 -6.53 -9.28
C LYS A 6 -3.07 -6.24 -8.68
N ILE A 7 -2.28 -5.46 -9.41
CA ILE A 7 -0.97 -5.00 -8.94
C ILE A 7 -1.17 -3.70 -8.16
N VAL A 8 -0.55 -3.62 -6.99
CA VAL A 8 -0.53 -2.40 -6.17
C VAL A 8 0.91 -1.94 -5.94
N LEU A 9 1.08 -0.63 -5.86
CA LEU A 9 2.31 0.02 -5.45
C LEU A 9 2.21 0.41 -3.98
N LEU A 10 3.26 0.13 -3.21
CA LEU A 10 3.39 0.51 -1.81
C LEU A 10 4.55 1.45 -1.57
N LYS A 11 4.29 2.40 -0.68
CA LYS A 11 5.30 3.24 -0.04
C LYS A 11 5.03 3.31 1.45
N GLY A 12 5.98 3.73 2.26
CA GLY A 12 5.77 3.84 3.69
C GLY A 12 7.02 3.60 4.51
N ASN A 13 6.81 3.59 5.83
CA ASN A 13 7.89 3.60 6.81
C ASN A 13 7.66 2.66 8.00
N GLY A 14 6.68 1.78 7.90
CA GLY A 14 6.35 0.81 8.93
C GLY A 14 6.45 -0.64 8.46
N PRO A 15 6.33 -1.59 9.40
CA PRO A 15 6.23 -3.00 9.09
C PRO A 15 4.93 -3.29 8.34
N VAL A 16 5.02 -4.14 7.33
CA VAL A 16 3.87 -4.70 6.61
C VAL A 16 4.03 -6.19 6.45
N SER A 17 2.92 -6.91 6.33
CA SER A 17 2.93 -8.28 5.84
C SER A 17 2.31 -8.33 4.44
N ILE A 18 3.11 -8.73 3.45
CA ILE A 18 2.70 -8.87 2.05
C ILE A 18 2.71 -10.35 1.71
N ASN A 19 1.58 -10.91 1.28
CA ASN A 19 1.47 -12.31 0.86
C ASN A 19 2.03 -13.32 1.89
N SER A 20 1.85 -13.04 3.20
CA SER A 20 2.38 -13.79 4.35
C SER A 20 3.87 -13.62 4.66
N GLU A 21 4.57 -12.72 3.97
CA GLU A 21 5.96 -12.36 4.28
C GLU A 21 6.00 -11.03 5.02
N LEU A 22 6.81 -10.94 6.08
CA LEU A 22 7.02 -9.71 6.84
C LEU A 22 8.09 -8.87 6.15
N LEU A 23 7.81 -7.58 5.94
CA LEU A 23 8.69 -6.64 5.28
C LEU A 23 8.68 -5.28 5.99
N GLU A 24 9.85 -4.68 6.13
CA GLU A 24 9.99 -3.29 6.54
C GLU A 24 9.94 -2.39 5.31
N LEU A 25 8.91 -1.55 5.18
CA LEU A 25 8.78 -0.68 4.00
C LEU A 25 9.89 0.36 3.93
N TYR A 26 10.31 0.91 5.07
CA TYR A 26 11.26 2.03 5.10
C TYR A 26 12.55 1.78 4.29
N PRO A 27 13.36 0.73 4.56
CA PRO A 27 14.60 0.51 3.81
C PRO A 27 14.33 0.32 2.31
N VAL A 28 13.27 -0.42 1.96
CA VAL A 28 12.96 -0.73 0.56
C VAL A 28 12.51 0.51 -0.21
N THR A 29 11.64 1.34 0.39
CA THR A 29 11.10 2.55 -0.25
C THR A 29 12.13 3.67 -0.30
N THR A 30 13.08 3.73 0.66
CA THR A 30 14.20 4.66 0.58
C THR A 30 15.20 4.30 -0.51
N SER A 31 15.44 3.01 -0.77
CA SER A 31 16.41 2.56 -1.76
C SER A 31 15.85 2.47 -3.17
N HIS A 32 14.57 2.14 -3.32
CA HIS A 32 13.94 1.84 -4.62
C HIS A 32 12.74 2.73 -4.93
N GLY A 33 12.35 3.63 -4.03
CA GLY A 33 11.20 4.52 -4.18
C GLY A 33 9.88 3.89 -3.77
N ALA A 34 9.57 2.68 -4.26
CA ALA A 34 8.32 1.97 -3.99
C ALA A 34 8.45 0.44 -4.20
N ILE A 35 7.40 -0.31 -3.85
CA ILE A 35 7.31 -1.76 -4.07
C ILE A 35 6.04 -2.08 -4.86
N GLY A 36 6.17 -2.82 -5.96
CA GLY A 36 5.02 -3.35 -6.71
C GLY A 36 4.83 -4.84 -6.49
N PHE A 37 3.60 -5.29 -6.24
CA PHE A 37 3.30 -6.73 -6.15
C PHE A 37 1.83 -7.04 -6.48
N PRO A 38 1.51 -8.31 -6.84
CA PRO A 38 0.12 -8.77 -6.98
C PRO A 38 -0.54 -8.91 -5.61
N LEU A 39 -1.66 -8.20 -5.40
CA LEU A 39 -2.39 -8.16 -4.14
C LEU A 39 -3.09 -9.50 -3.86
N LYS A 40 -2.44 -10.40 -3.10
CA LYS A 40 -3.07 -11.61 -2.54
C LYS A 40 -3.48 -11.38 -1.08
N SER A 41 -2.60 -10.77 -0.30
CA SER A 41 -2.90 -10.29 1.05
C SER A 41 -1.96 -9.15 1.44
N LEU A 42 -2.48 -8.14 2.11
CA LEU A 42 -1.70 -7.05 2.69
C LEU A 42 -2.17 -6.81 4.13
N ARG A 43 -1.24 -6.73 5.08
CA ARG A 43 -1.53 -6.28 6.44
C ARG A 43 -0.59 -5.15 6.83
N ALA A 44 -1.15 -4.04 7.32
CA ALA A 44 -0.40 -2.90 7.81
C ALA A 44 -1.21 -2.14 8.88
N ASP A 45 -0.54 -1.45 9.80
CA ASP A 45 -1.24 -0.77 10.91
C ASP A 45 -2.10 0.41 10.42
N LYS A 46 -1.52 1.31 9.63
CA LYS A 46 -2.23 2.43 9.01
C LYS A 46 -2.05 2.39 7.50
N ILE A 47 -3.17 2.38 6.78
CA ILE A 47 -3.22 2.38 5.32
C ILE A 47 -3.82 3.67 4.80
N TYR A 48 -3.16 4.25 3.82
CA TYR A 48 -3.61 5.42 3.08
C TYR A 48 -3.79 5.04 1.62
N PHE A 49 -5.02 5.08 1.13
CA PHE A 49 -5.26 4.99 -0.30
C PHE A 49 -4.93 6.32 -0.95
N VAL A 50 -4.18 6.25 -2.05
CA VAL A 50 -3.73 7.40 -2.83
C VAL A 50 -4.32 7.27 -4.22
N ASP A 51 -4.99 8.33 -4.69
CA ASP A 51 -5.81 8.28 -5.91
C ASP A 51 -4.99 8.50 -7.19
N THR A 52 -3.85 9.19 -7.09
CA THR A 52 -3.01 9.51 -8.24
C THR A 52 -1.57 9.08 -8.05
N LEU A 53 -0.92 8.71 -9.16
CA LEU A 53 0.49 8.33 -9.15
C LEU A 53 1.39 9.49 -8.73
N GLU A 54 1.05 10.72 -9.13
CA GLU A 54 1.79 11.93 -8.74
C GLU A 54 1.75 12.13 -7.23
N GLU A 55 0.57 12.08 -6.63
CA GLU A 55 0.41 12.17 -5.18
C GLU A 55 1.16 11.04 -4.46
N PHE A 56 1.12 9.82 -4.99
CA PHE A 56 1.81 8.67 -4.41
C PHE A 56 3.32 8.89 -4.28
N TRP A 57 3.96 9.54 -5.26
CA TRP A 57 5.39 9.84 -5.19
C TRP A 57 5.72 10.92 -4.16
N GLU A 58 4.80 11.86 -3.94
CA GLU A 58 5.00 13.02 -3.07
C GLU A 58 4.44 12.84 -1.65
N ILE A 59 3.66 11.79 -1.39
CA ILE A 59 2.81 11.68 -0.20
C ILE A 59 3.58 11.75 1.12
N GLU A 60 4.82 11.26 1.16
CA GLU A 60 5.69 11.28 2.33
C GLU A 60 6.10 12.71 2.75
N LYS A 61 6.06 13.67 1.83
CA LYS A 61 6.29 15.09 2.14
C LYS A 61 5.12 15.65 2.95
N ARG A 62 3.91 15.14 2.72
CA ARG A 62 2.64 15.59 3.35
C ARG A 62 2.34 14.84 4.64
N ILE A 63 2.49 13.51 4.65
CA ILE A 63 2.13 12.66 5.78
C ILE A 63 3.38 12.08 6.42
N LYS A 64 3.63 12.52 7.66
CA LYS A 64 4.82 12.14 8.43
C LYS A 64 4.53 11.18 9.59
N ASP A 65 3.26 10.86 9.83
CA ASP A 65 2.83 9.96 10.89
C ASP A 65 3.37 8.54 10.65
N LYS A 66 3.83 7.89 11.72
CA LYS A 66 4.36 6.53 11.71
C LYS A 66 3.53 5.60 12.61
N PRO A 67 3.55 4.27 12.38
CA PRO A 67 3.88 3.62 11.11
C PRO A 67 2.80 3.92 10.04
N CYS A 68 3.18 4.08 8.77
CA CYS A 68 2.24 4.27 7.67
C CYS A 68 2.59 3.44 6.43
N CYS A 69 1.55 3.06 5.67
CA CYS A 69 1.62 2.39 4.38
C CYS A 69 0.70 3.12 3.39
N PHE A 70 1.26 3.60 2.29
CA PHE A 70 0.56 4.24 1.19
C PHE A 70 0.33 3.23 0.08
N ILE A 71 -0.89 3.16 -0.45
CA ILE A 71 -1.28 2.24 -1.52
C ILE A 71 -1.74 3.04 -2.71
N TYR A 72 -1.16 2.76 -3.87
CA TYR A 72 -1.69 3.18 -5.16
C TYR A 72 -1.96 1.95 -6.03
N SER A 73 -3.03 1.99 -6.80
CA SER A 73 -3.28 0.99 -7.85
C SER A 73 -3.63 1.71 -9.15
N TYR A 74 -3.10 1.20 -10.26
CA TYR A 74 -3.45 1.69 -11.60
C TYR A 74 -4.89 1.33 -11.98
N GLU A 75 -5.41 0.26 -11.40
CA GLU A 75 -6.76 -0.21 -11.61
C GLU A 75 -7.59 0.10 -10.36
N ASN A 76 -8.88 0.38 -10.53
CA ASN A 76 -9.76 0.59 -9.39
C ASN A 76 -9.84 -0.70 -8.54
N LEU A 77 -9.60 -0.62 -7.24
CA LEU A 77 -9.73 -1.77 -6.34
C LEU A 77 -11.21 -2.02 -6.04
N GLU A 78 -11.68 -3.23 -6.33
CA GLU A 78 -13.07 -3.62 -6.06
C GLU A 78 -13.18 -4.19 -4.64
N ASP A 79 -14.41 -4.41 -4.15
CA ASP A 79 -14.66 -4.91 -2.80
C ASP A 79 -13.86 -6.19 -2.49
N GLU A 80 -13.80 -7.14 -3.44
CA GLU A 80 -13.01 -8.39 -3.31
C GLU A 80 -11.49 -8.13 -3.14
N ASP A 81 -10.97 -7.04 -3.70
CA ASP A 81 -9.57 -6.66 -3.55
C ASP A 81 -9.33 -5.97 -2.20
N LEU A 82 -10.29 -5.15 -1.76
CA LEU A 82 -10.25 -4.47 -0.46
C LEU A 82 -10.32 -5.46 0.69
N GLU A 83 -11.04 -6.58 0.55
CA GLU A 83 -11.09 -7.67 1.53
C GLU A 83 -9.71 -8.30 1.80
N LYS A 84 -8.78 -8.21 0.84
CA LYS A 84 -7.40 -8.72 0.97
C LYS A 84 -6.50 -7.78 1.78
N ILE A 85 -6.99 -6.58 2.10
CA ILE A 85 -6.26 -5.53 2.81
C ILE A 85 -6.76 -5.48 4.25
N HIS A 86 -5.88 -5.81 5.20
CA HIS A 86 -6.18 -5.83 6.62
C HIS A 86 -5.43 -4.73 7.35
N SER A 87 -6.15 -3.84 8.03
CA SER A 87 -5.53 -2.73 8.75
C SER A 87 -6.31 -2.34 9.98
N SER A 88 -5.60 -1.88 11.00
CA SER A 88 -6.19 -1.27 12.19
C SER A 88 -6.87 0.06 11.85
N LYS A 89 -6.36 0.77 10.83
CA LYS A 89 -6.85 2.08 10.43
C LYS A 89 -6.69 2.31 8.93
N ILE A 90 -7.81 2.42 8.22
CA ILE A 90 -7.86 2.78 6.80
C ILE A 90 -8.25 4.25 6.69
N LEU A 91 -7.48 5.01 5.90
CA LEU A 91 -7.69 6.42 5.63
C LEU A 91 -7.71 6.63 4.11
N ASN A 92 -8.72 7.37 3.63
CA ASN A 92 -8.79 7.80 2.23
C ASN A 92 -8.33 9.24 2.16
N LEU A 93 -7.33 9.50 1.32
CA LEU A 93 -6.92 10.87 0.98
C LEU A 93 -7.81 11.33 -0.16
N LYS A 94 -8.74 12.22 0.14
CA LYS A 94 -9.58 12.91 -0.85
C LYS A 94 -9.01 14.29 -1.14
#